data_AF-A0A7S2NXW4-F1
#
_entry.id   AF-A0A7S2NXW4-F1
#
_cell.length_a   1.000
_cell.length_b   1.000
_cell.length_c   1.000
_cell.angle_alpha   90.00
_cell.angle_beta   90.00
_cell.angle_gamma   90.00
#
_symmetry.space_group_name_H-M   'P 1'
#
loop_
_entity.id
_entity.type
_entity.pdbx_description
1 polymer ?
#
loop_
_entity_poly.entity_id
_entity_poly.type
_entity_poly.pdbx_seq_one_letter_code
_entity_poly.pdbx_strand_id
1 'polypeptide(L)'
;ILMKFFFPYNLDFRGRVYPIPPHLNHLGSDLSRGLLTFAEAKPLGDRGLYWLKVHLANLAGADKMSFDDRIKYAESNIDNIRSSAEDPFGGEMWWMSCEYPFQALATCREIIRAIDSGDPSTYMSALPVHMDGSCNGLQHYAALGLDVVGGKAVNLIGCDEPQDVYIGVMEEVIRRVDEEAARTVTFDPSQNLSKREKDAMKRNKAAKLVWGSIDRGVVKRTVMTSVYGVTFIGARNQIKEKIEEKLKEKGENVDEMEEEIYSASSYLASVTMEVMGDLFTGARQTQNWLTDCARLISSRGHPVAWLTPLGVPAVQPYRHKKLHTVRTILQRVSLALSDDDLPLHKSRQVSAFPPNYVHSLDATHMLMTGMEMDRRGLTFTAVHDSFWTHAADIDEMNSVLRSCFVDLYSQPLLEELKKTWELRYPDLEFPPVPKKGEMDLRSVLNSSYFFQ
;
A
#
# COMPACT_ATOMS: atom_id res chain seq x y z
N ILE A 1 1.97 -1.86 -37.73
CA ILE A 1 1.97 -2.45 -36.37
C ILE A 1 3.32 -2.11 -35.75
N LEU A 2 3.35 -1.32 -34.67
CA LEU A 2 4.62 -1.02 -33.99
C LEU A 2 5.19 -2.35 -33.47
N MET A 3 6.39 -2.74 -33.92
CA MET A 3 7.05 -3.97 -33.42
C MET A 3 7.44 -3.86 -31.94
N LYS A 4 7.65 -2.63 -31.44
CA LYS A 4 7.88 -2.29 -30.03
C LYS A 4 7.64 -0.80 -29.82
N PHE A 5 7.36 -0.39 -28.59
CA PHE A 5 7.28 1.01 -28.16
C PHE A 5 7.77 1.15 -26.72
N PHE A 6 8.01 2.39 -26.29
CA PHE A 6 8.58 2.70 -24.98
C PHE A 6 7.73 3.74 -24.26
N PHE A 7 7.70 3.67 -22.92
CA PHE A 7 7.10 4.68 -22.07
C PHE A 7 8.17 5.64 -21.55
N PRO A 8 8.13 6.94 -21.90
CA PRO A 8 8.93 7.93 -21.20
C PRO A 8 8.34 8.16 -19.80
N TYR A 9 9.21 8.37 -18.82
CA TYR A 9 8.85 8.53 -17.41
C TYR A 9 9.11 9.95 -16.89
N ASN A 10 8.37 10.33 -15.87
CA ASN A 10 8.58 11.54 -15.08
C ASN A 10 8.60 11.19 -13.58
N LEU A 11 9.17 12.08 -12.77
CA LEU A 11 9.19 11.97 -11.32
C LEU A 11 8.21 12.97 -10.71
N ASP A 12 7.52 12.56 -9.65
CA ASP A 12 6.87 13.53 -8.76
C ASP A 12 7.88 14.20 -7.81
N PHE A 13 7.42 15.18 -7.02
CA PHE A 13 8.29 15.94 -6.11
C PHE A 13 8.93 15.10 -4.99
N ARG A 14 8.50 13.84 -4.82
CA ARG A 14 9.01 12.89 -3.82
C ARG A 14 9.98 11.89 -4.45
N GLY A 15 10.07 11.87 -5.78
CA GLY A 15 10.89 10.95 -6.56
C GLY A 15 10.12 9.72 -7.08
N ARG A 16 8.81 9.59 -6.83
CA ARG A 16 8.04 8.47 -7.40
C ARG A 16 7.93 8.60 -8.91
N VAL A 17 8.12 7.48 -9.59
CA VAL A 17 8.20 7.38 -11.05
C VAL A 17 6.82 7.12 -11.65
N TYR A 18 6.48 7.85 -12.72
CA TYR A 18 5.21 7.77 -13.44
C TYR A 18 5.43 7.81 -14.96
N PRO A 19 4.78 6.93 -15.76
CA PRO A 19 4.75 7.08 -17.21
C PRO A 19 4.08 8.40 -17.60
N ILE A 20 4.64 9.08 -18.59
CA ILE A 20 4.06 10.32 -19.14
C ILE A 20 2.78 10.04 -19.94
N PRO A 21 2.69 8.99 -20.80
CA PRO A 21 1.46 8.72 -21.54
C PRO A 21 0.31 8.35 -20.59
N PRO A 22 -0.78 9.13 -20.52
CA PRO A 22 -1.76 8.98 -19.44
C PRO A 22 -2.81 7.89 -19.69
N HIS A 23 -2.98 7.44 -20.93
CA HIS A 23 -4.12 6.60 -21.33
C HIS A 23 -3.81 5.10 -21.30
N LEU A 24 -2.68 4.69 -21.87
CA LEU A 24 -2.26 3.28 -21.89
C LEU A 24 -0.84 3.21 -21.33
N ASN A 25 -0.70 2.63 -20.14
CA ASN A 25 0.56 2.34 -19.49
C ASN A 25 0.35 1.25 -18.42
N HIS A 26 1.42 0.67 -17.89
CA HIS A 26 1.38 -0.41 -16.92
C HIS A 26 0.98 0.03 -15.49
N LEU A 27 0.96 1.34 -15.18
CA LEU A 27 0.36 1.86 -13.94
C LEU A 27 -1.18 1.88 -14.01
N GLY A 28 -1.78 1.63 -15.18
CA GLY A 28 -3.21 1.58 -15.40
C GLY A 28 -3.93 0.42 -14.71
N SER A 29 -5.21 0.26 -15.05
CA SER A 29 -6.08 -0.81 -14.55
C SER A 29 -5.66 -2.20 -15.04
N ASP A 30 -6.26 -3.25 -14.47
CA ASP A 30 -6.09 -4.65 -14.90
C ASP A 30 -6.13 -4.83 -16.42
N LEU A 31 -7.11 -4.22 -17.10
CA LEU A 31 -7.19 -4.24 -18.56
C LEU A 31 -5.94 -3.67 -19.24
N SER A 32 -5.43 -2.52 -18.76
CA SER A 32 -4.23 -1.91 -19.35
C SER A 32 -3.01 -2.80 -19.19
N ARG A 33 -2.87 -3.44 -18.02
CA ARG A 33 -1.76 -4.35 -17.70
C ARG A 33 -1.83 -5.64 -18.49
N GLY A 34 -3.01 -6.26 -18.59
CA GLY A 34 -3.24 -7.50 -19.35
C GLY A 34 -3.05 -7.34 -20.87
N LEU A 35 -3.04 -6.11 -21.38
CA LEU A 35 -2.77 -5.80 -22.80
C LEU A 35 -1.28 -5.60 -23.12
N LEU A 36 -0.42 -5.48 -22.11
CA LEU A 36 0.99 -5.12 -22.26
C LEU A 36 1.91 -6.29 -21.89
N THR A 37 2.89 -6.55 -22.74
CA THR A 37 4.00 -7.49 -22.46
C THR A 37 5.33 -6.79 -22.72
N PHE A 38 6.42 -7.36 -22.24
CA PHE A 38 7.74 -6.90 -22.69
C PHE A 38 7.91 -7.14 -24.19
N ALA A 39 8.70 -6.30 -24.85
CA ALA A 39 8.97 -6.42 -26.27
C ALA A 39 9.98 -7.55 -26.57
N GLU A 40 10.91 -7.80 -25.65
CA GLU A 40 11.94 -8.82 -25.75
C GLU A 40 11.54 -10.00 -24.87
N ALA A 41 11.48 -11.20 -25.44
CA ALA A 41 11.20 -12.42 -24.70
C ALA A 41 12.49 -13.04 -24.14
N LYS A 42 12.38 -13.83 -23.08
CA LYS A 42 13.48 -14.59 -22.46
C LYS A 42 13.05 -16.05 -22.26
N PRO A 43 13.95 -17.05 -22.40
CA PRO A 43 13.60 -18.42 -22.05
C PRO A 43 13.20 -18.49 -20.56
N LEU A 44 12.15 -19.25 -20.24
CA LEU A 44 11.67 -19.38 -18.85
C LEU A 44 12.71 -19.99 -17.91
N GLY A 45 13.58 -20.86 -18.41
CA GLY A 45 14.49 -21.64 -17.60
C GLY A 45 13.76 -22.54 -16.59
N ASP A 46 14.49 -23.04 -15.61
CA ASP A 46 13.98 -24.03 -14.65
C ASP A 46 12.89 -23.46 -13.72
N ARG A 47 12.92 -22.14 -13.48
CA ARG A 47 12.09 -21.44 -12.49
C ARG A 47 10.99 -20.58 -13.11
N GLY A 48 11.02 -20.29 -14.41
CA GLY A 48 10.05 -19.40 -15.02
C GLY A 48 8.62 -19.92 -14.99
N LEU A 49 8.38 -21.20 -15.29
CA LEU A 49 7.04 -21.78 -15.20
C LEU A 49 6.51 -21.82 -13.75
N TYR A 50 7.39 -22.03 -12.77
CA TYR A 50 7.06 -21.91 -11.34
C TYR A 50 6.51 -20.52 -11.05
N TRP A 51 7.23 -19.47 -11.47
CA TRP A 51 6.83 -18.09 -11.20
C TRP A 51 5.58 -17.65 -11.98
N LEU A 52 5.36 -18.17 -13.20
CA LEU A 52 4.09 -17.95 -13.91
C LEU A 52 2.89 -18.54 -13.16
N LYS A 53 3.03 -19.74 -12.58
CA LYS A 53 1.97 -20.38 -11.78
C LYS A 53 1.69 -19.60 -10.49
N VAL A 54 2.74 -19.16 -9.78
CA VAL A 54 2.60 -18.29 -8.60
C VAL A 54 1.91 -16.97 -8.98
N HIS A 55 2.32 -16.35 -10.09
CA HIS A 55 1.73 -15.13 -10.60
C HIS A 55 0.23 -15.29 -10.90
N LEU A 56 -0.16 -16.39 -11.55
CA LEU A 56 -1.57 -16.68 -11.80
C LEU A 56 -2.37 -16.83 -10.49
N ALA A 57 -1.83 -17.55 -9.51
CA ALA A 57 -2.48 -17.70 -8.21
C ALA A 57 -2.69 -16.34 -7.52
N ASN A 58 -1.71 -15.44 -7.59
CA ASN A 58 -1.85 -14.07 -7.09
C ASN A 58 -2.98 -13.32 -7.80
N LEU A 59 -3.04 -13.40 -9.13
CA LEU A 59 -4.07 -12.75 -9.94
C LEU A 59 -5.48 -13.32 -9.70
N ALA A 60 -5.57 -14.58 -9.29
CA ALA A 60 -6.81 -15.25 -8.91
C ALA A 60 -7.26 -14.95 -7.46
N GLY A 61 -6.46 -14.23 -6.66
CA GLY A 61 -6.76 -13.91 -5.26
C GLY A 61 -6.29 -14.97 -4.25
N ALA A 62 -5.47 -15.94 -4.67
CA ALA A 62 -4.89 -16.99 -3.82
C ALA A 62 -3.52 -16.57 -3.22
N ASP A 63 -3.34 -15.30 -2.88
CA ASP A 63 -2.05 -14.69 -2.48
C ASP A 63 -1.74 -14.78 -0.96
N LYS A 64 -2.57 -15.50 -0.19
CA LYS A 64 -2.44 -15.66 1.28
C LYS A 64 -1.90 -17.02 1.73
N MET A 65 -1.38 -17.79 0.79
CA MET A 65 -0.76 -19.09 1.05
C MET A 65 0.71 -19.09 0.63
N SER A 66 1.43 -20.14 1.03
CA SER A 66 2.82 -20.36 0.63
C SER A 66 2.97 -20.41 -0.89
N PHE A 67 4.17 -20.10 -1.42
CA PHE A 67 4.39 -20.19 -2.87
C PHE A 67 4.16 -21.61 -3.41
N ASP A 68 4.46 -22.63 -2.62
CA ASP A 68 4.22 -24.03 -2.98
C ASP A 68 2.72 -24.34 -3.08
N ASP A 69 1.90 -23.81 -2.17
CA ASP A 69 0.45 -23.97 -2.24
C ASP A 69 -0.18 -23.15 -3.37
N ARG A 70 0.39 -21.99 -3.73
CA ARG A 70 0.00 -21.22 -4.92
C ARG A 70 0.22 -22.03 -6.21
N ILE A 71 1.27 -22.83 -6.26
CA ILE A 71 1.51 -23.72 -7.41
C ILE A 71 0.50 -24.85 -7.44
N LYS A 72 0.22 -25.49 -6.31
CA LYS A 72 -0.83 -26.51 -6.22
C LYS A 72 -2.20 -25.93 -6.60
N TYR A 73 -2.46 -24.68 -6.24
CA TYR A 73 -3.65 -23.97 -6.69
C TYR A 73 -3.70 -23.87 -8.23
N ALA A 74 -2.63 -23.43 -8.87
CA ALA A 74 -2.58 -23.36 -10.34
C ALA A 74 -2.70 -24.76 -10.99
N GLU A 75 -2.06 -25.77 -10.43
CA GLU A 75 -2.09 -27.14 -10.95
C GLU A 75 -3.46 -27.81 -10.80
N SER A 76 -4.13 -27.60 -9.67
CA SER A 76 -5.50 -28.09 -9.45
C SER A 76 -6.53 -27.41 -10.36
N ASN A 77 -6.19 -26.24 -10.91
CA ASN A 77 -7.02 -25.48 -11.85
C ASN A 77 -6.57 -25.63 -13.31
N ILE A 78 -5.68 -26.57 -13.65
CA ILE A 78 -5.08 -26.65 -14.99
C ILE A 78 -6.10 -26.75 -16.14
N ASP A 79 -7.21 -27.45 -15.92
CA ASP A 79 -8.28 -27.56 -16.92
C ASP A 79 -9.01 -26.22 -17.13
N ASN A 80 -9.24 -25.46 -16.05
CA ASN A 80 -9.80 -24.11 -16.13
C ASN A 80 -8.84 -23.13 -16.84
N ILE A 81 -7.53 -23.29 -16.57
CA ILE A 81 -6.46 -22.50 -17.20
C ILE A 81 -6.43 -22.78 -18.72
N ARG A 82 -6.44 -24.06 -19.11
CA ARG A 82 -6.45 -24.48 -20.52
C ARG A 82 -7.70 -23.99 -21.24
N SER A 83 -8.87 -24.22 -20.65
CA SER A 83 -10.15 -23.75 -21.20
C SER A 83 -10.16 -22.23 -21.41
N SER A 84 -9.70 -21.47 -20.41
CA SER A 84 -9.59 -20.00 -20.51
C SER A 84 -8.60 -19.55 -21.59
N ALA A 85 -7.50 -20.27 -21.78
CA ALA A 85 -6.49 -19.93 -22.77
C ALA A 85 -6.95 -20.19 -24.22
N GLU A 86 -7.61 -21.34 -24.45
CA GLU A 86 -8.01 -21.83 -25.77
C GLU A 86 -9.33 -21.23 -26.27
N ASP A 87 -10.35 -21.15 -25.40
CA ASP A 87 -11.66 -20.58 -25.72
C ASP A 87 -12.14 -19.65 -24.57
N PRO A 88 -11.61 -18.42 -24.48
CA PRO A 88 -11.91 -17.50 -23.37
C PRO A 88 -13.38 -17.05 -23.30
N PHE A 89 -14.16 -17.25 -24.37
CA PHE A 89 -15.59 -16.92 -24.41
C PHE A 89 -16.48 -18.17 -24.29
N GLY A 90 -15.88 -19.36 -24.26
CA GLY A 90 -16.56 -20.63 -24.04
C GLY A 90 -16.50 -21.11 -22.59
N GLY A 91 -17.25 -22.17 -22.29
CA GLY A 91 -17.27 -22.83 -20.98
C GLY A 91 -17.70 -21.90 -19.84
N GLU A 92 -17.11 -22.13 -18.66
CA GLU A 92 -17.42 -21.41 -17.41
C GLU A 92 -16.76 -20.02 -17.32
N MET A 93 -15.95 -19.63 -18.32
CA MET A 93 -15.19 -18.36 -18.33
C MET A 93 -14.44 -18.10 -17.00
N TRP A 94 -13.79 -19.14 -16.46
CA TRP A 94 -13.16 -19.12 -15.12
C TRP A 94 -12.27 -17.90 -14.87
N TRP A 95 -11.51 -17.46 -15.89
CA TRP A 95 -10.66 -16.27 -15.82
C TRP A 95 -11.41 -14.99 -15.40
N MET A 96 -12.71 -14.88 -15.67
CA MET A 96 -13.54 -13.74 -15.24
C MET A 96 -13.86 -13.76 -13.75
N SER A 97 -13.70 -14.89 -13.07
CA SER A 97 -13.90 -15.01 -11.62
C SER A 97 -12.66 -14.64 -10.80
N CYS A 98 -11.50 -14.47 -11.45
CA CYS A 98 -10.25 -14.02 -10.83
C CYS A 98 -10.34 -12.56 -10.37
N GLU A 99 -9.54 -12.17 -9.37
CA GLU A 99 -9.46 -10.78 -8.88
C GLU A 99 -8.98 -9.80 -9.98
N TYR A 100 -8.05 -10.26 -10.82
CA TYR A 100 -7.46 -9.51 -11.93
C TYR A 100 -7.66 -10.27 -13.26
N PRO A 101 -8.88 -10.23 -13.83
CA PRO A 101 -9.29 -11.16 -14.87
C PRO A 101 -8.48 -11.03 -16.17
N PHE A 102 -8.17 -9.83 -16.64
CA PHE A 102 -7.46 -9.67 -17.91
C PHE A 102 -5.99 -10.09 -17.81
N GLN A 103 -5.32 -9.79 -16.69
CA GLN A 103 -3.97 -10.30 -16.43
C GLN A 103 -3.99 -11.82 -16.21
N ALA A 104 -5.00 -12.36 -15.53
CA ALA A 104 -5.15 -13.81 -15.34
C ALA A 104 -5.30 -14.53 -16.69
N LEU A 105 -6.14 -14.01 -17.59
CA LEU A 105 -6.29 -14.55 -18.94
C LEU A 105 -4.98 -14.50 -19.75
N ALA A 106 -4.23 -13.38 -19.67
CA ALA A 106 -2.92 -13.28 -20.30
C ALA A 106 -1.95 -14.34 -19.77
N THR A 107 -1.96 -14.55 -18.45
CA THR A 107 -1.12 -15.55 -17.77
C THR A 107 -1.53 -16.98 -18.09
N CYS A 108 -2.84 -17.28 -18.17
CA CYS A 108 -3.34 -18.60 -18.60
C CYS A 108 -2.81 -18.96 -19.99
N ARG A 109 -2.87 -18.01 -20.94
CA ARG A 109 -2.33 -18.21 -22.29
C ARG A 109 -0.84 -18.48 -22.28
N GLU A 110 -0.08 -17.75 -21.47
CA GLU A 110 1.37 -17.93 -21.38
C GLU A 110 1.75 -19.27 -20.78
N ILE A 111 1.07 -19.70 -19.71
CA ILE A 111 1.28 -21.02 -19.07
C ILE A 111 1.00 -22.16 -20.06
N ILE A 112 -0.13 -22.11 -20.78
CA ILE A 112 -0.50 -23.18 -21.71
C ILE A 112 0.44 -23.23 -22.91
N ARG A 113 0.84 -22.08 -23.46
CA ARG A 113 1.87 -22.04 -24.52
C ARG A 113 3.21 -22.60 -24.06
N ALA A 114 3.62 -22.32 -22.82
CA ALA A 114 4.83 -22.87 -22.25
C ALA A 114 4.74 -24.40 -22.10
N ILE A 115 3.62 -24.93 -21.59
CA ILE A 115 3.39 -26.38 -21.47
C ILE A 115 3.38 -27.06 -22.84
N ASP A 116 2.66 -26.49 -23.80
CA ASP A 116 2.49 -27.07 -25.14
C ASP A 116 3.74 -26.91 -26.03
N SER A 117 4.73 -26.12 -25.61
CA SER A 117 6.03 -26.02 -26.29
C SER A 117 6.87 -27.29 -26.22
N GLY A 118 6.47 -28.25 -25.39
CA GLY A 118 7.17 -29.52 -25.14
C GLY A 118 8.23 -29.40 -24.04
N ASP A 119 9.09 -28.39 -24.11
CA ASP A 119 10.05 -28.05 -23.04
C ASP A 119 9.84 -26.61 -22.55
N PRO A 120 9.07 -26.42 -21.46
CA PRO A 120 8.80 -25.10 -20.90
C PRO A 120 10.06 -24.29 -20.58
N SER A 121 11.19 -24.93 -20.23
CA SER A 121 12.41 -24.20 -19.85
C SER A 121 12.99 -23.38 -21.02
N THR A 122 12.73 -23.80 -22.26
CA THR A 122 13.20 -23.12 -23.47
C THR A 122 12.14 -22.19 -24.08
N TYR A 123 10.91 -22.20 -23.58
CA TYR A 123 9.85 -21.34 -24.06
C TYR A 123 10.20 -19.86 -23.83
N MET A 124 10.16 -19.08 -24.91
CA MET A 124 10.46 -17.65 -24.90
C MET A 124 9.24 -16.87 -24.40
N SER A 125 9.26 -16.48 -23.13
CA SER A 125 8.19 -15.70 -22.50
C SER A 125 8.53 -14.23 -22.44
N ALA A 126 7.53 -13.39 -22.70
CA ALA A 126 7.62 -11.94 -22.57
C ALA A 126 6.62 -11.36 -21.56
N LEU A 127 5.85 -12.23 -20.89
CA LEU A 127 4.88 -11.83 -19.88
C LEU A 127 5.61 -11.27 -18.65
N PRO A 128 5.30 -10.03 -18.21
CA PRO A 128 5.80 -9.52 -16.95
C PRO A 128 5.20 -10.31 -15.79
N VAL A 129 6.04 -10.73 -14.86
CA VAL A 129 5.62 -11.27 -13.55
C VAL A 129 5.93 -10.23 -12.50
N HIS A 130 4.96 -9.93 -11.64
CA HIS A 130 5.10 -8.93 -10.59
C HIS A 130 5.12 -9.53 -9.19
N MET A 131 5.92 -8.90 -8.32
CA MET A 131 6.03 -9.17 -6.90
C MET A 131 5.62 -7.90 -6.13
N ASP A 132 4.65 -8.02 -5.22
CA ASP A 132 4.06 -6.88 -4.51
C ASP A 132 4.53 -6.81 -3.05
N GLY A 133 4.87 -5.60 -2.57
CA GLY A 133 5.15 -5.39 -1.15
C GLY A 133 3.90 -5.61 -0.28
N SER A 134 4.00 -6.38 0.81
CA SER A 134 2.82 -6.78 1.61
C SER A 134 2.04 -5.60 2.22
N CYS A 135 2.77 -4.60 2.73
CA CYS A 135 2.25 -3.32 3.21
C CYS A 135 3.40 -2.31 3.22
N ASN A 136 3.76 -1.81 2.04
CA ASN A 136 5.03 -1.10 1.81
C ASN A 136 5.29 0.05 2.80
N GLY A 137 4.30 0.90 3.08
CA GLY A 137 4.44 1.97 4.06
C GLY A 137 4.80 1.49 5.47
N LEU A 138 4.19 0.41 5.95
CA LEU A 138 4.54 -0.21 7.23
C LEU A 138 5.91 -0.90 7.18
N GLN A 139 6.30 -1.51 6.06
CA GLN A 139 7.64 -2.09 5.87
C GLN A 139 8.71 -1.02 6.06
N HIS A 140 8.53 0.14 5.40
CA HIS A 140 9.45 1.26 5.53
C HIS A 140 9.51 1.82 6.96
N TYR A 141 8.37 1.93 7.67
CA TYR A 141 8.37 2.36 9.07
C TYR A 141 9.00 1.34 10.02
N ALA A 142 8.71 0.05 9.85
CA ALA A 142 9.28 -1.02 10.66
C ALA A 142 10.80 -1.08 10.48
N ALA A 143 11.30 -0.85 9.27
CA ALA A 143 12.73 -0.75 8.99
C ALA A 143 13.37 0.53 9.57
N LEU A 144 12.72 1.70 9.47
CA LEU A 144 13.20 2.93 10.12
C LEU A 144 13.35 2.77 11.64
N GLY A 145 12.35 2.12 12.25
CA GLY A 145 12.27 1.92 13.70
C GLY A 145 12.94 0.66 14.22
N LEU A 146 13.45 -0.23 13.36
CA LEU A 146 13.87 -1.60 13.72
C LEU A 146 12.86 -2.34 14.63
N ASP A 147 11.57 -2.24 14.27
CA ASP A 147 10.46 -2.81 15.04
C ASP A 147 10.25 -4.30 14.72
N VAL A 148 10.52 -5.17 15.69
CA VAL A 148 10.41 -6.63 15.53
C VAL A 148 8.96 -7.07 15.29
N VAL A 149 8.02 -6.51 16.07
CA VAL A 149 6.60 -6.89 15.98
C VAL A 149 6.02 -6.38 14.67
N GLY A 150 6.26 -5.11 14.37
CA GLY A 150 5.87 -4.50 13.11
C GLY A 150 6.47 -5.22 11.92
N GLY A 151 7.78 -5.51 11.97
CA GLY A 151 8.52 -6.17 10.91
C GLY A 151 8.06 -7.59 10.61
N LYS A 152 7.73 -8.38 11.65
CA LYS A 152 7.10 -9.70 11.46
C LYS A 152 5.74 -9.56 10.76
N ALA A 153 4.89 -8.65 11.22
CA ALA A 153 3.54 -8.47 10.67
C ALA A 153 3.52 -8.07 9.18
N VAL A 154 4.61 -7.51 8.67
CA VAL A 154 4.74 -7.08 7.26
C VAL A 154 5.84 -7.82 6.49
N ASN A 155 6.17 -9.03 6.93
CA ASN A 155 7.09 -9.95 6.25
C ASN A 155 8.51 -9.40 6.04
N LEU A 156 9.03 -8.55 6.92
CA LEU A 156 10.46 -8.21 6.94
C LEU A 156 11.31 -9.32 7.59
N ILE A 157 10.70 -10.12 8.46
CA ILE A 157 11.33 -11.25 9.14
C ILE A 157 10.82 -12.54 8.49
N GLY A 158 11.73 -13.46 8.18
CA GLY A 158 11.40 -14.74 7.56
C GLY A 158 10.34 -15.52 8.36
N CYS A 159 9.31 -15.98 7.65
CA CYS A 159 8.21 -16.79 8.16
C CYS A 159 7.93 -17.91 7.16
N ASP A 160 7.40 -19.05 7.64
CA ASP A 160 7.05 -20.18 6.77
C ASP A 160 5.83 -19.86 5.88
N GLU A 161 4.91 -19.05 6.40
CA GLU A 161 3.73 -18.57 5.70
C GLU A 161 3.65 -17.04 5.67
N PRO A 162 3.04 -16.46 4.61
CA PRO A 162 2.91 -15.02 4.48
C PRO A 162 2.05 -14.44 5.60
N GLN A 163 2.58 -13.46 6.31
CA GLN A 163 1.84 -12.74 7.33
C GLN A 163 0.88 -11.73 6.69
N ASP A 164 -0.36 -11.70 7.18
CA ASP A 164 -1.36 -10.72 6.77
C ASP A 164 -1.63 -9.75 7.92
N VAL A 165 -0.99 -8.58 7.83
CA VAL A 165 -1.16 -7.50 8.81
C VAL A 165 -2.62 -7.09 9.04
N TYR A 166 -3.45 -7.23 8.00
CA TYR A 166 -4.86 -6.84 8.07
C TYR A 166 -5.66 -7.84 8.90
N ILE A 167 -5.33 -9.13 8.83
CA ILE A 167 -5.95 -10.17 9.68
C ILE A 167 -5.58 -9.94 11.14
N GLY A 168 -4.29 -9.71 11.46
CA GLY A 168 -3.88 -9.45 12.84
C GLY A 168 -4.56 -8.22 13.45
N VAL A 169 -4.69 -7.12 12.68
CA VAL A 169 -5.46 -5.94 13.11
C VAL A 169 -6.95 -6.26 13.24
N MET A 170 -7.53 -6.98 12.28
CA MET A 170 -8.95 -7.37 12.29
C MET A 170 -9.29 -8.17 13.55
N GLU A 171 -8.50 -9.19 13.89
CA GLU A 171 -8.72 -10.06 15.05
C GLU A 171 -8.72 -9.27 16.35
N GLU A 172 -7.75 -8.36 16.54
CA GLU A 172 -7.69 -7.52 17.72
C GLU A 172 -8.83 -6.49 17.76
N VAL A 173 -9.26 -5.97 16.61
CA VAL A 173 -10.45 -5.11 16.51
C VAL A 173 -11.72 -5.89 16.89
N ILE A 174 -11.90 -7.11 16.36
CA ILE A 174 -13.01 -8.01 16.69
C ILE A 174 -13.03 -8.25 18.20
N ARG A 175 -11.90 -8.61 18.80
CA ARG A 175 -11.79 -8.84 20.25
C ARG A 175 -12.28 -7.64 21.06
N ARG A 176 -11.82 -6.41 20.75
CA ARG A 176 -12.25 -5.18 21.45
C ARG A 176 -13.74 -4.86 21.21
N VAL A 177 -14.25 -5.15 20.03
CA VAL A 177 -15.67 -4.94 19.69
C VAL A 177 -16.55 -5.96 20.42
N ASP A 178 -16.15 -7.23 20.48
CA ASP A 178 -16.85 -8.29 21.20
C ASP A 178 -16.95 -7.96 22.69
N GLU A 179 -15.85 -7.53 23.31
CA GLU A 179 -15.81 -7.08 24.71
C GLU A 179 -16.77 -5.91 24.97
N GLU A 180 -16.76 -4.90 24.09
CA GLU A 180 -17.66 -3.75 24.23
C GLU A 180 -19.11 -4.14 23.96
N ALA A 181 -19.40 -4.99 22.98
CA ALA A 181 -20.75 -5.41 22.63
C ALA A 181 -21.39 -6.31 23.69
N ALA A 182 -20.60 -7.20 24.30
CA ALA A 182 -21.01 -8.09 25.38
C ALA A 182 -21.22 -7.36 26.72
N ARG A 183 -20.66 -6.15 26.88
CA ARG A 183 -20.79 -5.35 28.10
C ARG A 183 -22.26 -5.00 28.37
N THR A 184 -22.76 -5.42 29.53
CA THR A 184 -24.07 -4.98 30.03
C THR A 184 -23.94 -3.56 30.57
N VAL A 185 -24.63 -2.62 29.93
CA VAL A 185 -24.67 -1.23 30.35
C VAL A 185 -26.00 -0.98 31.06
N THR A 186 -26.00 -1.04 32.39
CA THR A 186 -27.16 -0.75 33.24
C THR A 186 -27.03 0.63 33.89
N PHE A 187 -28.14 1.37 33.95
CA PHE A 187 -28.22 2.64 34.66
C PHE A 187 -29.53 2.72 35.43
N ASP A 188 -29.55 3.55 36.48
CA ASP A 188 -30.76 3.84 37.24
C ASP A 188 -31.74 4.65 36.36
N PRO A 189 -32.92 4.13 36.01
CA PRO A 189 -33.90 4.83 35.18
C PRO A 189 -34.47 6.08 35.85
N SER A 190 -34.29 6.23 37.16
CA SER A 190 -34.79 7.36 37.95
C SER A 190 -33.86 8.58 37.92
N GLN A 191 -32.67 8.47 37.33
CA GLN A 191 -31.68 9.55 37.25
C GLN A 191 -31.40 9.98 35.80
N ASN A 192 -31.18 11.27 35.61
CA ASN A 192 -30.68 11.80 34.34
C ASN A 192 -29.26 11.28 34.09
N LEU A 193 -29.07 10.54 33.00
CA LEU A 193 -27.76 10.04 32.60
C LEU A 193 -26.75 11.19 32.46
N SER A 194 -25.62 11.04 33.12
CA SER A 194 -24.45 11.89 32.91
C SER A 194 -23.94 11.76 31.47
N LYS A 195 -23.15 12.75 31.03
CA LYS A 195 -22.52 12.71 29.69
C LYS A 195 -21.73 11.42 29.46
N ARG A 196 -20.99 10.96 30.48
CA ARG A 196 -20.18 9.75 30.43
C ARG A 196 -21.03 8.49 30.22
N GLU A 197 -22.19 8.41 30.85
CA GLU A 197 -23.11 7.28 30.73
C GLU A 197 -23.78 7.26 29.35
N LYS A 198 -24.17 8.43 28.83
CA LYS A 198 -24.67 8.57 27.45
C LYS A 198 -23.63 8.14 26.42
N ASP A 199 -22.37 8.57 26.59
CA ASP A 199 -21.27 8.18 25.70
C ASP A 199 -21.00 6.67 25.76
N ALA A 200 -21.04 6.07 26.96
CA ALA A 200 -20.88 4.63 27.15
C ALA A 200 -22.02 3.83 26.51
N MET A 201 -23.26 4.31 26.58
CA MET A 201 -24.42 3.69 25.92
C MET A 201 -24.29 3.77 24.40
N LYS A 202 -23.90 4.93 23.88
CA LYS A 202 -23.69 5.14 22.43
C LYS A 202 -22.57 4.24 21.90
N ARG A 203 -21.46 4.11 22.63
CA ARG A 203 -20.34 3.22 22.30
C ARG A 203 -20.79 1.75 22.26
N ASN A 204 -21.54 1.29 23.25
CA ASN A 204 -22.06 -0.08 23.30
C ASN A 204 -23.08 -0.36 22.16
N LYS A 205 -24.00 0.57 21.88
CA LYS A 205 -24.94 0.44 20.73
C LYS A 205 -24.19 0.37 19.40
N ALA A 206 -23.17 1.23 19.23
CA ALA A 206 -22.30 1.24 18.06
C ALA A 206 -21.54 -0.10 17.90
N ALA A 207 -20.96 -0.63 18.98
CA ALA A 207 -20.28 -1.92 18.97
C ALA A 207 -21.22 -3.06 18.56
N LYS A 208 -22.43 -3.10 19.11
CA LYS A 208 -23.45 -4.10 18.77
C LYS A 208 -23.87 -4.06 17.30
N LEU A 209 -23.90 -2.89 16.66
CA LEU A 209 -24.27 -2.77 15.25
C LEU A 209 -23.25 -3.44 14.31
N VAL A 210 -21.96 -3.28 14.61
CA VAL A 210 -20.88 -3.87 13.80
C VAL A 210 -20.49 -5.28 14.26
N TRP A 211 -21.06 -5.75 15.35
CA TRP A 211 -20.76 -7.05 15.91
C TRP A 211 -21.08 -8.17 14.91
N GLY A 212 -20.12 -9.08 14.70
CA GLY A 212 -20.22 -10.15 13.71
C GLY A 212 -20.19 -9.69 12.24
N SER A 213 -19.95 -8.41 11.95
CA SER A 213 -19.90 -7.87 10.58
C SER A 213 -18.50 -7.38 10.17
N ILE A 214 -17.51 -7.52 11.05
CA ILE A 214 -16.13 -7.10 10.80
C ILE A 214 -15.39 -8.23 10.09
N ASP A 215 -14.80 -7.90 8.95
CA ASP A 215 -13.90 -8.78 8.21
C ASP A 215 -12.67 -8.02 7.70
N ARG A 216 -11.79 -8.74 6.99
CA ARG A 216 -10.58 -8.17 6.41
C ARG A 216 -10.89 -6.99 5.50
N GLY A 217 -11.98 -7.05 4.72
CA GLY A 217 -12.40 -5.99 3.79
C GLY A 217 -12.76 -4.69 4.49
N VAL A 218 -13.35 -4.76 5.69
CA VAL A 218 -13.72 -3.59 6.51
C VAL A 218 -12.49 -2.84 7.01
N VAL A 219 -11.45 -3.53 7.50
CA VAL A 219 -10.28 -2.88 8.10
C VAL A 219 -9.16 -2.58 7.10
N LYS A 220 -9.03 -3.35 6.01
CA LYS A 220 -7.90 -3.29 5.05
C LYS A 220 -7.59 -1.86 4.59
N ARG A 221 -8.59 -1.14 4.06
CA ARG A 221 -8.37 0.21 3.48
C ARG A 221 -7.91 1.21 4.54
N THR A 222 -8.47 1.15 5.74
CA THR A 222 -8.09 2.03 6.86
C THR A 222 -6.68 1.75 7.31
N VAL A 223 -6.30 0.49 7.48
CA VAL A 223 -4.93 0.07 7.84
C VAL A 223 -3.92 0.53 6.78
N MET A 224 -4.20 0.27 5.51
CA MET A 224 -3.33 0.68 4.38
C MET A 224 -3.13 2.20 4.31
N THR A 225 -4.18 2.99 4.58
CA THR A 225 -4.10 4.45 4.43
C THR A 225 -3.62 5.16 5.70
N SER A 226 -3.69 4.50 6.87
CA SER A 226 -3.26 5.08 8.15
C SER A 226 -1.77 5.40 8.19
N VAL A 227 -0.92 4.54 7.62
CA VAL A 227 0.51 4.84 7.49
C VAL A 227 0.82 6.02 6.60
N TYR A 228 -0.12 6.38 5.72
CA TYR A 228 -0.01 7.52 4.83
C TYR A 228 -0.71 8.77 5.35
N GLY A 229 -1.00 8.82 6.66
CA GLY A 229 -1.54 10.00 7.32
C GLY A 229 -3.03 10.23 7.07
N VAL A 230 -3.81 9.16 6.86
CA VAL A 230 -5.28 9.29 6.85
C VAL A 230 -5.76 9.92 8.16
N THR A 231 -6.68 10.86 8.06
CA THR A 231 -7.29 11.46 9.25
C THR A 231 -8.38 10.53 9.80
N PHE A 232 -8.76 10.73 11.06
CA PHE A 232 -9.92 10.06 11.65
C PHE A 232 -11.19 10.15 10.78
N ILE A 233 -11.45 11.33 10.20
CA ILE A 233 -12.58 11.55 9.30
C ILE A 233 -12.45 10.68 8.04
N GLY A 234 -11.25 10.60 7.46
CA GLY A 234 -10.97 9.74 6.32
C GLY A 234 -11.16 8.26 6.64
N ALA A 235 -10.59 7.78 7.76
CA ALA A 235 -10.74 6.40 8.25
C ALA A 235 -12.22 6.04 8.47
N ARG A 236 -12.98 6.91 9.14
CA ARG A 236 -14.42 6.74 9.35
C ARG A 236 -15.18 6.61 8.05
N ASN A 237 -14.90 7.46 7.06
CA ASN A 237 -15.61 7.40 5.78
C ASN A 237 -15.31 6.10 5.03
N GLN A 238 -14.07 5.63 5.05
CA GLN A 238 -13.69 4.34 4.45
C GLN A 238 -14.41 3.16 5.10
N ILE A 239 -14.51 3.17 6.44
CA ILE A 239 -15.25 2.15 7.19
C ILE A 239 -16.76 2.25 6.94
N LYS A 240 -17.30 3.47 6.89
CA LYS A 240 -18.73 3.74 6.62
C LYS A 240 -19.15 3.11 5.30
N GLU A 241 -18.40 3.34 4.22
CA GLU A 241 -18.67 2.75 2.89
C GLU A 241 -18.80 1.22 2.96
N LYS A 242 -17.91 0.54 3.71
CA LYS A 242 -17.93 -0.93 3.85
C LYS A 242 -19.04 -1.45 4.76
N ILE A 243 -19.38 -0.72 5.81
CA ILE A 243 -20.53 -1.06 6.66
C ILE A 243 -21.83 -0.93 5.88
N GLU A 244 -21.99 0.14 5.09
CA GLU A 244 -23.17 0.35 4.24
C GLU A 244 -23.33 -0.75 3.19
N GLU A 245 -22.25 -1.17 2.54
CA GLU A 245 -22.23 -2.30 1.59
C GLU A 245 -22.75 -3.58 2.25
N LYS A 246 -22.21 -3.93 3.42
CA LYS A 246 -22.62 -5.13 4.17
C LYS A 246 -24.06 -5.09 4.69
N LEU A 247 -24.54 -3.91 5.10
CA LEU A 247 -25.92 -3.76 5.56
C LEU A 247 -26.89 -3.89 4.37
N LYS A 248 -26.55 -3.32 3.21
CA LYS A 248 -27.34 -3.49 1.96
C LYS A 248 -27.40 -4.96 1.52
N GLU A 249 -26.30 -5.69 1.61
CA GLU A 249 -26.26 -7.14 1.33
C GLU A 249 -27.18 -7.95 2.25
N LYS A 250 -27.38 -7.48 3.50
CA LYS A 250 -28.32 -8.08 4.47
C LYS A 250 -29.76 -7.62 4.27
N GLY A 251 -30.04 -6.73 3.32
CA GLY A 251 -31.38 -6.19 3.04
C GLY A 251 -31.83 -5.07 3.99
N GLU A 252 -30.91 -4.47 4.75
CA GLU A 252 -31.20 -3.38 5.68
C GLU A 252 -31.38 -2.04 4.94
N ASN A 253 -32.26 -1.17 5.47
CA ASN A 253 -32.46 0.17 4.92
C ASN A 253 -31.42 1.15 5.47
N VAL A 254 -30.30 1.29 4.75
CA VAL A 254 -29.19 2.19 5.13
C VAL A 254 -29.62 3.65 5.32
N ASP A 255 -30.60 4.13 4.56
CA ASP A 255 -31.06 5.53 4.63
C ASP A 255 -31.78 5.83 5.95
N GLU A 256 -32.46 4.84 6.54
CA GLU A 256 -33.14 4.96 7.84
C GLU A 256 -32.17 4.84 9.03
N MET A 257 -30.94 4.36 8.80
CA MET A 257 -29.94 4.05 9.83
C MET A 257 -28.73 4.99 9.79
N GLU A 258 -28.83 6.15 9.13
CA GLU A 258 -27.68 7.02 8.87
C GLU A 258 -26.94 7.42 10.16
N GLU A 259 -27.67 7.77 11.23
CA GLU A 259 -27.08 8.17 12.50
C GLU A 259 -26.39 7.00 13.22
N GLU A 260 -27.02 5.83 13.24
CA GLU A 260 -26.46 4.58 13.77
C GLU A 260 -25.18 4.20 13.04
N ILE A 261 -25.21 4.20 11.70
CA ILE A 261 -24.07 3.85 10.84
C ILE A 261 -22.94 4.84 11.06
N TYR A 262 -23.23 6.13 11.14
CA TYR A 262 -22.23 7.15 11.44
C TYR A 262 -21.57 6.91 12.80
N SER A 263 -22.38 6.61 13.83
CA SER A 263 -21.88 6.31 15.18
C SER A 263 -21.01 5.05 15.20
N ALA A 264 -21.47 3.98 14.55
CA ALA A 264 -20.76 2.71 14.47
C ALA A 264 -19.45 2.82 13.68
N SER A 265 -19.47 3.52 12.55
CA SER A 265 -18.27 3.79 11.76
C SER A 265 -17.26 4.63 12.53
N SER A 266 -17.72 5.62 13.31
CA SER A 266 -16.84 6.46 14.15
C SER A 266 -16.21 5.65 15.28
N TYR A 267 -17.00 4.78 15.91
CA TYR A 267 -16.51 3.85 16.92
C TYR A 267 -15.47 2.90 16.35
N LEU A 268 -15.79 2.21 15.25
CA LEU A 268 -14.91 1.22 14.64
C LEU A 268 -13.62 1.86 14.09
N ALA A 269 -13.70 3.07 13.53
CA ALA A 269 -12.52 3.84 13.14
C ALA A 269 -11.62 4.17 14.32
N SER A 270 -12.20 4.57 15.47
CA SER A 270 -11.44 4.85 16.69
C SER A 270 -10.70 3.59 17.17
N VAL A 271 -11.42 2.47 17.29
CA VAL A 271 -10.85 1.19 17.72
C VAL A 271 -9.75 0.73 16.75
N THR A 272 -9.99 0.80 15.45
CA THR A 272 -8.99 0.39 14.44
C THR A 272 -7.72 1.23 14.53
N MET A 273 -7.84 2.56 14.67
CA MET A 273 -6.69 3.45 14.81
C MET A 273 -5.94 3.26 16.14
N GLU A 274 -6.66 2.93 17.23
CA GLU A 274 -6.05 2.56 18.51
C GLU A 274 -5.24 1.27 18.38
N VAL A 275 -5.81 0.22 17.80
CA VAL A 275 -5.12 -1.05 17.54
C VAL A 275 -3.87 -0.85 16.68
N MET A 276 -3.96 -0.04 15.63
CA MET A 276 -2.79 0.33 14.82
C MET A 276 -1.71 1.05 15.65
N GLY A 277 -2.12 1.96 16.53
CA GLY A 277 -1.20 2.67 17.42
C GLY A 277 -0.50 1.77 18.44
N ASP A 278 -1.19 0.72 18.88
CA ASP A 278 -0.68 -0.26 19.86
C ASP A 278 0.23 -1.29 19.19
N LEU A 279 -0.11 -1.76 17.98
CA LEU A 279 0.69 -2.75 17.24
C LEU A 279 1.96 -2.15 16.62
N PHE A 280 1.90 -0.90 16.16
CA PHE A 280 3.00 -0.25 15.41
C PHE A 280 3.55 0.96 16.16
N THR A 281 3.95 0.75 17.42
CA THR A 281 4.45 1.84 18.29
C THR A 281 5.68 2.54 17.71
N GLY A 282 6.63 1.80 17.13
CA GLY A 282 7.82 2.38 16.49
C GLY A 282 7.50 3.24 15.27
N ALA A 283 6.56 2.79 14.44
CA ALA A 283 6.05 3.56 13.32
C ALA A 283 5.39 4.87 13.79
N ARG A 284 4.54 4.80 14.82
CA ARG A 284 3.85 5.95 15.41
C ARG A 284 4.83 6.97 16.00
N GLN A 285 5.86 6.50 16.72
CA GLN A 285 6.91 7.38 17.27
C GLN A 285 7.66 8.12 16.15
N THR A 286 8.01 7.42 15.08
CA THR A 286 8.67 8.01 13.90
C THR A 286 7.78 9.03 13.20
N GLN A 287 6.50 8.70 12.99
CA GLN A 287 5.51 9.63 12.41
C GLN A 287 5.35 10.90 13.24
N ASN A 288 5.24 10.77 14.56
CA ASN A 288 5.12 11.91 15.47
C ASN A 288 6.38 12.79 15.41
N TRP A 289 7.56 12.19 15.43
CA TRP A 289 8.83 12.92 15.31
C TRP A 289 8.93 13.70 14.00
N LEU A 290 8.59 13.08 12.87
CA LEU A 290 8.54 13.75 11.56
C LEU A 290 7.53 14.92 11.58
N THR A 291 6.35 14.70 12.16
CA THR A 291 5.29 15.71 12.30
C THR A 291 5.74 16.91 13.14
N ASP A 292 6.44 16.66 14.25
CA ASP A 292 6.94 17.71 15.14
C ASP A 292 8.05 18.53 14.46
N CYS A 293 8.98 17.87 13.77
CA CYS A 293 10.01 18.54 12.97
C CYS A 293 9.39 19.42 11.86
N ALA A 294 8.42 18.88 11.12
CA ALA A 294 7.69 19.64 10.10
C ALA A 294 6.95 20.86 10.68
N ARG A 295 6.43 20.74 11.91
CA ARG A 295 5.77 21.85 12.61
C ARG A 295 6.76 22.96 12.95
N LEU A 296 7.95 22.63 13.43
CA LEU A 296 9.01 23.61 13.72
C LEU A 296 9.40 24.38 12.45
N ILE A 297 9.70 23.66 11.36
CA ILE A 297 10.11 24.27 10.08
C ILE A 297 9.02 25.18 9.51
N SER A 298 7.78 24.66 9.40
CA SER A 298 6.66 25.41 8.82
C SER A 298 6.20 26.58 9.71
N SER A 299 6.42 26.52 11.03
CA SER A 299 6.11 27.64 11.93
C SER A 299 6.92 28.89 11.59
N ARG A 300 8.20 28.72 11.17
CA ARG A 300 9.12 29.76 10.69
C ARG A 300 8.88 30.21 9.25
N GLY A 301 7.87 29.65 8.57
CA GLY A 301 7.52 30.06 7.21
C GLY A 301 8.35 29.39 6.11
N HIS A 302 9.09 28.32 6.43
CA HIS A 302 9.82 27.52 5.44
C HIS A 302 9.02 26.29 5.02
N PRO A 303 9.00 25.94 3.71
CA PRO A 303 8.44 24.66 3.29
C PRO A 303 9.33 23.53 3.81
N VAL A 304 8.72 22.38 4.11
CA VAL A 304 9.50 21.22 4.51
C VAL A 304 10.19 20.66 3.27
N ALA A 305 11.50 20.50 3.36
CA ALA A 305 12.35 20.02 2.28
C ALA A 305 13.42 19.06 2.83
N TRP A 306 13.76 18.05 2.05
CA TRP A 306 14.76 17.03 2.40
C TRP A 306 15.49 16.55 1.14
N LEU A 307 16.59 15.83 1.33
CA LEU A 307 17.26 15.09 0.26
C LEU A 307 16.91 13.62 0.41
N THR A 308 16.54 12.97 -0.69
CA THR A 308 16.43 11.50 -0.68
C THR A 308 17.83 10.88 -0.56
N PRO A 309 17.95 9.60 -0.16
CA PRO A 309 19.25 8.93 -0.10
C PRO A 309 19.98 8.83 -1.45
N LEU A 310 19.28 9.01 -2.57
CA LEU A 310 19.87 9.13 -3.92
C LEU A 310 20.27 10.58 -4.28
N GLY A 311 20.15 11.53 -3.35
CA GLY A 311 20.51 12.94 -3.56
C GLY A 311 19.46 13.75 -4.30
N VAL A 312 18.22 13.25 -4.48
CA VAL A 312 17.15 14.01 -5.13
C VAL A 312 16.55 15.00 -4.13
N PRO A 313 16.53 16.32 -4.41
CA PRO A 313 15.90 17.29 -3.53
C PRO A 313 14.37 17.22 -3.63
N ALA A 314 13.72 17.01 -2.49
CA ALA A 314 12.28 16.99 -2.37
C ALA A 314 11.80 18.21 -1.55
N VAL A 315 10.77 18.90 -2.04
CA VAL A 315 10.18 20.09 -1.40
C VAL A 315 8.67 19.96 -1.42
N GLN A 316 8.02 20.10 -0.26
CA GLN A 316 6.56 20.05 -0.17
C GLN A 316 5.91 21.30 -0.79
N PRO A 317 5.03 21.15 -1.81
CA PRO A 317 4.47 22.28 -2.55
C PRO A 317 3.25 22.94 -1.87
N TYR A 318 2.92 22.57 -0.63
CA TYR A 318 1.65 22.97 -0.01
C TYR A 318 1.61 24.44 0.41
N ARG A 319 0.95 25.24 -0.43
CA ARG A 319 0.69 26.68 -0.25
C ARG A 319 -0.81 26.96 -0.32
N HIS A 320 -1.24 28.08 0.26
CA HIS A 320 -2.61 28.56 0.11
C HIS A 320 -2.85 28.95 -1.35
N LYS A 321 -3.88 28.40 -1.98
CA LYS A 321 -4.27 28.79 -3.33
C LYS A 321 -5.02 30.12 -3.27
N LYS A 322 -4.65 31.07 -4.13
CA LYS A 322 -5.43 32.30 -4.33
C LYS A 322 -6.36 32.09 -5.53
N LEU A 323 -7.66 32.06 -5.27
CA LEU A 323 -8.66 32.01 -6.33
C LEU A 323 -8.87 33.43 -6.87
N HIS A 324 -8.60 33.61 -8.15
CA HIS A 324 -8.93 34.80 -8.90
C HIS A 324 -10.12 34.51 -9.80
N THR A 325 -11.22 35.21 -9.57
CA THR A 325 -12.46 34.92 -10.28
C THR A 325 -12.71 35.94 -11.38
N VAL A 326 -12.69 35.47 -12.62
CA VAL A 326 -12.95 36.25 -13.83
C VAL A 326 -14.42 36.07 -14.22
N ARG A 327 -15.17 37.17 -14.20
CA ARG A 327 -16.54 37.18 -14.72
C ARG A 327 -16.51 37.41 -16.23
N THR A 328 -17.03 36.46 -17.00
CA THR A 328 -17.27 36.59 -18.44
C THR A 328 -18.74 36.89 -18.69
N ILE A 329 -19.11 37.10 -19.96
CA ILE A 329 -20.51 37.33 -20.37
C ILE A 329 -21.38 36.09 -20.09
N LEU A 330 -20.84 34.88 -20.21
CA LEU A 330 -21.58 33.61 -20.09
C LEU A 330 -21.52 33.01 -18.68
N GLN A 331 -20.39 33.16 -17.99
CA GLN A 331 -20.15 32.50 -16.71
C GLN A 331 -19.05 33.16 -15.90
N ARG A 332 -18.88 32.69 -14.67
CA ARG A 332 -17.82 33.11 -13.77
C ARG A 332 -16.78 31.98 -13.69
N VAL A 333 -15.56 32.27 -14.14
CA VAL A 333 -14.44 31.31 -14.16
C VAL A 333 -13.51 31.61 -12.99
N SER A 334 -13.27 30.64 -12.12
CA SER A 334 -12.31 30.77 -11.03
C SER A 334 -10.95 30.18 -11.42
N LEU A 335 -9.95 31.03 -11.53
CA LEU A 335 -8.56 30.67 -11.80
C LEU A 335 -7.83 30.51 -10.46
N ALA A 336 -7.20 29.36 -10.24
CA ALA A 336 -6.33 29.17 -9.08
C ALA A 336 -4.91 29.58 -9.47
N LEU A 337 -4.39 30.65 -8.86
CA LEU A 337 -2.97 30.98 -8.96
C LEU A 337 -2.19 30.01 -8.05
N SER A 338 -1.13 29.42 -8.61
CA SER A 338 -0.22 28.50 -7.94
C SER A 338 1.19 29.07 -8.09
N ASP A 339 1.54 30.00 -7.19
CA ASP A 339 2.83 30.68 -7.17
C ASP A 339 3.61 30.27 -5.91
N ASP A 340 4.93 30.18 -6.03
CA ASP A 340 5.84 29.88 -4.92
C ASP A 340 5.94 31.03 -3.91
N ASP A 341 5.48 32.22 -4.27
CA ASP A 341 5.38 33.35 -3.34
C ASP A 341 4.15 33.27 -2.42
N LEU A 342 3.22 32.33 -2.65
CA LEU A 342 2.01 32.21 -1.84
C LEU A 342 2.32 31.71 -0.42
N PRO A 343 1.60 32.19 0.62
CA PRO A 343 1.79 31.73 1.99
C PRO A 343 1.67 30.21 2.13
N LEU A 344 2.53 29.61 2.95
CA LEU A 344 2.50 28.16 3.19
C LEU A 344 1.20 27.73 3.87
N HIS A 345 0.67 26.60 3.43
CA HIS A 345 -0.42 25.93 4.14
C HIS A 345 0.17 25.09 5.29
N LYS A 346 0.54 25.73 6.41
CA LYS A 346 1.29 25.11 7.52
C LYS A 346 0.72 23.77 7.99
N SER A 347 -0.60 23.68 8.20
CA SER A 347 -1.25 22.43 8.62
C SER A 347 -1.03 21.27 7.64
N ARG A 348 -1.02 21.54 6.32
CA ARG A 348 -0.80 20.53 5.28
C ARG A 348 0.66 20.13 5.17
N GLN A 349 1.58 21.09 5.29
CA GLN A 349 3.02 20.83 5.37
C GLN A 349 3.34 19.84 6.50
N VAL A 350 2.69 20.00 7.65
CA VAL A 350 2.84 19.12 8.82
C VAL A 350 2.21 17.75 8.57
N SER A 351 0.91 17.70 8.22
CA SER A 351 0.19 16.43 8.09
C SER A 351 0.70 15.54 6.95
N ALA A 352 1.21 16.16 5.87
CA ALA A 352 1.66 15.44 4.68
C ALA A 352 3.14 15.05 4.73
N PHE A 353 3.91 15.52 5.72
CA PHE A 353 5.33 15.22 5.74
C PHE A 353 5.65 13.74 5.98
N PRO A 354 5.12 13.06 7.02
CA PRO A 354 5.40 11.64 7.23
C PRO A 354 5.11 10.76 6.00
N PRO A 355 3.93 10.83 5.34
CA PRO A 355 3.68 10.05 4.14
C PRO A 355 4.63 10.40 2.99
N ASN A 356 4.91 11.70 2.78
CA ASN A 356 5.77 12.11 1.67
C ASN A 356 7.22 11.68 1.87
N TYR A 357 7.72 11.64 3.11
CA TYR A 357 9.04 11.14 3.42
C TYR A 357 9.13 9.63 3.15
N VAL A 358 8.17 8.84 3.62
CA VAL A 358 8.12 7.39 3.32
C VAL A 358 7.98 7.13 1.83
N HIS A 359 7.15 7.91 1.12
CA HIS A 359 7.05 7.85 -0.34
C HIS A 359 8.36 8.16 -1.07
N SER A 360 9.23 8.96 -0.47
CA SER A 360 10.55 9.19 -1.07
C SER A 360 11.53 8.04 -0.81
N LEU A 361 11.34 7.31 0.29
CA LEU A 361 12.14 6.11 0.61
C LEU A 361 11.70 4.91 -0.24
N ASP A 362 10.41 4.73 -0.47
CA ASP A 362 9.93 3.69 -1.40
C ASP A 362 10.39 3.92 -2.84
N ALA A 363 10.31 5.16 -3.31
CA ALA A 363 10.81 5.55 -4.62
C ALA A 363 12.33 5.31 -4.72
N THR A 364 13.06 5.63 -3.65
CA THR A 364 14.51 5.38 -3.58
C THR A 364 14.81 3.88 -3.65
N HIS A 365 14.09 3.05 -2.89
CA HIS A 365 14.26 1.60 -2.92
C HIS A 365 13.98 1.01 -4.31
N MET A 366 12.90 1.45 -4.96
CA MET A 366 12.56 1.04 -6.32
C MET A 366 13.62 1.47 -7.34
N LEU A 367 14.09 2.71 -7.28
CA LEU A 367 15.15 3.21 -8.16
C LEU A 367 16.49 2.47 -7.95
N MET A 368 16.87 2.23 -6.70
CA MET A 368 18.07 1.43 -6.37
C MET A 368 17.97 0.02 -6.95
N THR A 369 16.82 -0.63 -6.79
CA THR A 369 16.55 -1.96 -7.35
C THR A 369 16.62 -1.93 -8.88
N GLY A 370 15.96 -0.96 -9.54
CA GLY A 370 15.99 -0.83 -10.99
C GLY A 370 17.38 -0.59 -11.56
N MET A 371 18.19 0.25 -10.91
CA MET A 371 19.58 0.49 -11.30
C MET A 371 20.44 -0.77 -11.17
N GLU A 372 20.23 -1.58 -10.12
CA GLU A 372 20.98 -2.81 -9.93
C GLU A 372 20.54 -3.93 -10.90
N MET A 373 19.25 -4.02 -11.20
CA MET A 373 18.73 -4.90 -12.25
C MET A 373 19.30 -4.54 -13.63
N ASP A 374 19.36 -3.26 -13.97
CA ASP A 374 19.94 -2.76 -15.22
C ASP A 374 21.44 -3.09 -15.32
N ARG A 375 22.21 -2.92 -14.23
CA ARG A 375 23.63 -3.34 -14.19
C ARG A 375 23.83 -4.83 -14.46
N ARG A 376 22.87 -5.67 -14.06
CA ARG A 376 22.87 -7.11 -14.32
C ARG A 376 22.32 -7.48 -15.71
N GLY A 377 21.90 -6.49 -16.50
CA GLY A 377 21.31 -6.71 -17.83
C GLY A 377 19.91 -7.33 -17.77
N LEU A 378 19.17 -7.11 -16.69
CA LEU A 378 17.84 -7.67 -16.48
C LEU A 378 16.76 -6.60 -16.71
N THR A 379 15.65 -7.01 -17.33
CA THR A 379 14.52 -6.11 -17.56
C THR A 379 13.85 -5.79 -16.22
N PHE A 380 13.56 -4.52 -15.96
CA PHE A 380 12.85 -4.09 -14.77
C PHE A 380 11.80 -3.04 -15.10
N THR A 381 10.61 -3.17 -14.52
CA THR A 381 9.64 -2.09 -14.41
C THR A 381 8.95 -2.17 -13.06
N ALA A 382 8.22 -1.13 -12.67
CA ALA A 382 7.51 -1.11 -11.41
C ALA A 382 6.24 -0.28 -11.47
N VAL A 383 5.30 -0.63 -10.60
CA VAL A 383 4.18 0.21 -10.19
C VAL A 383 4.39 0.55 -8.72
N HIS A 384 5.20 1.57 -8.47
CA HIS A 384 5.61 2.00 -7.11
C HIS A 384 6.22 0.84 -6.30
N ASP A 385 5.43 0.19 -5.44
CA ASP A 385 5.78 -0.92 -4.54
C ASP A 385 5.50 -2.32 -5.12
N SER A 386 5.24 -2.40 -6.43
CA SER A 386 5.08 -3.63 -7.21
C SER A 386 6.21 -3.73 -8.24
N PHE A 387 7.09 -4.72 -8.12
CA PHE A 387 8.32 -4.85 -8.94
C PHE A 387 8.20 -5.99 -9.95
N TRP A 388 8.51 -5.70 -11.21
CA TRP A 388 8.14 -6.55 -12.34
C TRP A 388 9.38 -6.87 -13.19
N THR A 389 9.51 -8.13 -13.59
CA THR A 389 10.54 -8.61 -14.53
C THR A 389 10.03 -9.84 -15.27
N HIS A 390 10.87 -10.48 -16.09
CA HIS A 390 10.55 -11.75 -16.74
C HIS A 390 10.46 -12.86 -15.70
N ALA A 391 9.60 -13.86 -15.93
CA ALA A 391 9.41 -14.97 -14.99
C ALA A 391 10.74 -15.71 -14.64
N ALA A 392 11.67 -15.78 -15.57
CA ALA A 392 12.99 -16.39 -15.37
C ALA A 392 13.89 -15.62 -14.37
N ASP A 393 13.61 -14.33 -14.14
CA ASP A 393 14.46 -13.41 -13.39
C ASP A 393 13.89 -13.04 -12.01
N ILE A 394 12.76 -13.62 -11.61
CA ILE A 394 12.08 -13.28 -10.36
C ILE A 394 12.94 -13.62 -9.13
N ASP A 395 13.61 -14.77 -9.12
CA ASP A 395 14.50 -15.16 -8.01
C ASP A 395 15.64 -14.14 -7.84
N GLU A 396 16.22 -13.69 -8.95
CA GLU A 396 17.31 -12.71 -8.97
C GLU A 396 16.81 -11.30 -8.57
N MET A 397 15.67 -10.86 -9.09
CA MET A 397 15.03 -9.60 -8.70
C MET A 397 14.70 -9.59 -7.20
N ASN A 398 14.20 -10.70 -6.66
CA ASN A 398 13.89 -10.85 -5.25
C ASN A 398 15.15 -10.77 -4.36
N SER A 399 16.28 -11.31 -4.82
CA SER A 399 17.58 -11.16 -4.15
C SER A 399 18.04 -9.69 -4.16
N VAL A 400 17.98 -9.05 -5.33
CA VAL A 400 18.38 -7.64 -5.52
C VAL A 400 17.53 -6.69 -4.67
N LEU A 401 16.20 -6.81 -4.73
CA LEU A 401 15.31 -5.90 -4.00
C LEU A 401 15.51 -6.01 -2.48
N ARG A 402 15.78 -7.20 -1.95
CA ARG A 402 16.06 -7.39 -0.51
C ARG A 402 17.40 -6.77 -0.14
N SER A 403 18.44 -6.97 -0.95
CA SER A 403 19.75 -6.35 -0.74
C SER A 403 19.66 -4.83 -0.76
N CYS A 404 19.03 -4.24 -1.78
CA CYS A 404 18.85 -2.80 -1.89
C CYS A 404 18.05 -2.22 -0.72
N PHE A 405 17.04 -2.95 -0.21
CA PHE A 405 16.29 -2.53 0.98
C PHE A 405 17.18 -2.50 2.23
N VAL A 406 17.97 -3.55 2.45
CA VAL A 406 18.92 -3.62 3.58
C VAL A 406 19.99 -2.52 3.47
N ASP A 407 20.51 -2.25 2.27
CA ASP A 407 21.51 -1.19 2.04
C ASP A 407 20.93 0.20 2.30
N LEU A 408 19.69 0.44 1.89
CA LEU A 408 18.97 1.69 2.15
C LEU A 408 18.81 1.93 3.66
N TYR A 409 18.36 0.90 4.39
CA TYR A 409 18.03 1.00 5.80
C TYR A 409 19.20 0.81 6.76
N SER A 410 20.35 0.34 6.26
CA SER A 410 21.61 0.33 7.01
C SER A 410 22.17 1.74 7.21
N GLN A 411 21.66 2.73 6.47
CA GLN A 411 22.02 4.14 6.63
C GLN A 411 21.28 4.79 7.81
N PRO A 412 21.88 5.79 8.47
CA PRO A 412 21.25 6.52 9.56
C PRO A 412 20.29 7.60 9.01
N LEU A 413 19.21 7.16 8.35
CA LEU A 413 18.31 8.02 7.56
C LEU A 413 17.68 9.17 8.35
N LEU A 414 17.16 8.91 9.55
CA LEU A 414 16.51 9.94 10.37
C LEU A 414 17.54 10.88 11.00
N GLU A 415 18.72 10.36 11.34
CA GLU A 415 19.82 11.14 11.89
C GLU A 415 20.42 12.09 10.84
N GLU A 416 20.64 11.63 9.60
CA GLU A 416 21.08 12.49 8.50
C GLU A 416 20.01 13.52 8.12
N LEU A 417 18.73 13.13 8.12
CA LEU A 417 17.62 14.07 7.93
C LEU A 417 17.67 15.20 8.97
N LYS A 418 17.77 14.86 10.26
CA LYS A 418 17.90 15.83 11.35
C LYS A 418 19.12 16.74 11.16
N LYS A 419 20.28 16.16 10.87
CA LYS A 419 21.54 16.89 10.66
C LYS A 419 21.45 17.90 9.51
N THR A 420 20.80 17.54 8.40
CA THR A 420 20.60 18.47 7.28
C THR A 420 19.70 19.65 7.65
N TRP A 421 18.70 19.44 8.51
CA TRP A 421 17.85 20.52 9.01
C TRP A 421 18.53 21.39 10.05
N GLU A 422 19.34 20.82 10.94
CA GLU A 422 20.13 21.59 11.91
C GLU A 422 21.13 22.52 11.19
N LEU A 423 21.75 22.05 10.11
CA LEU A 423 22.61 22.87 9.27
C LEU A 423 21.84 23.99 8.54
N ARG A 424 20.63 23.69 8.05
CA ARG A 424 19.80 24.64 7.28
C ARG A 424 19.08 25.66 8.17
N TYR A 425 18.72 25.26 9.38
CA TYR A 425 17.93 26.05 10.32
C TYR A 425 18.62 26.07 11.70
N PRO A 426 19.77 26.75 11.84
CA PRO A 426 20.56 26.74 13.08
C PRO A 426 19.83 27.34 14.30
N ASP A 427 18.79 28.14 14.08
CA ASP A 427 17.95 28.75 15.12
C ASP A 427 16.80 27.83 15.60
N LEU A 428 16.67 26.63 15.04
CA LEU A 428 15.66 25.65 15.41
C LEU A 428 16.27 24.49 16.20
N GLU A 429 15.71 24.21 17.36
CA GLU A 429 16.06 23.04 18.17
C GLU A 429 15.15 21.87 17.82
N PHE A 430 15.70 20.86 17.14
CA PHE A 430 14.95 19.67 16.73
C PHE A 430 14.95 18.60 17.83
N PRO A 431 13.82 17.90 18.06
CA PRO A 431 13.75 16.83 19.03
C PRO A 431 14.71 15.68 18.66
N PRO A 432 15.19 14.90 19.66
CA PRO A 432 16.04 13.74 19.39
C PRO A 432 15.31 12.71 18.52
N VAL A 433 16.06 12.02 17.67
CA VAL A 433 15.54 10.92 16.84
C VAL A 433 14.99 9.81 17.76
N PRO A 434 13.83 9.19 17.43
CA PRO A 434 13.27 8.10 18.21
C PRO A 434 14.26 6.93 18.37
N LYS A 435 14.21 6.27 19.51
CA LYS A 435 15.07 5.10 19.78
C LYS A 435 14.66 3.95 18.84
N LYS A 436 15.64 3.38 18.15
CA LYS A 436 15.46 2.17 17.34
C LYS A 436 15.22 0.95 18.23
N GLY A 437 14.41 0.02 17.74
CA GLY A 437 14.22 -1.30 18.31
C GLY A 437 15.39 -2.24 18.00
N GLU A 438 15.11 -3.54 18.08
CA GLU A 438 16.12 -4.60 18.06
C GLU A 438 16.00 -5.55 16.85
N MET A 439 15.17 -5.21 15.86
CA MET A 439 15.04 -6.01 14.64
C MET A 439 16.38 -6.08 13.90
N ASP A 440 16.86 -7.31 13.64
CA ASP A 440 17.98 -7.51 12.73
C ASP A 440 17.52 -7.27 11.28
N LEU A 441 17.94 -6.15 10.71
CA LEU A 441 17.62 -5.76 9.34
C LEU A 441 18.06 -6.83 8.31
N ARG A 442 19.11 -7.60 8.59
CA ARG A 442 19.58 -8.65 7.68
C ARG A 442 18.59 -9.82 7.53
N SER A 443 17.64 -9.96 8.45
CA SER A 443 16.56 -10.95 8.32
C SER A 443 15.74 -10.79 7.03
N VAL A 444 15.68 -9.57 6.48
CA VAL A 444 15.00 -9.27 5.20
C VAL A 444 15.59 -10.05 4.04
N LEU A 445 16.90 -10.32 4.05
CA LEU A 445 17.58 -11.06 2.97
C LEU A 445 17.02 -12.47 2.76
N ASN A 446 16.49 -13.07 3.83
CA ASN A 446 15.92 -14.42 3.83
C ASN A 446 14.39 -14.40 3.90
N SER A 447 13.75 -13.24 3.79
CA SER A 447 12.29 -13.13 3.88
C SER A 447 11.64 -13.35 2.53
N SER A 448 11.13 -14.57 2.31
CA SER A 448 10.47 -14.98 1.07
C SER A 448 9.28 -14.10 0.71
N TYR A 449 8.48 -13.70 1.71
CA TYR A 449 7.20 -12.98 1.51
C TYR A 449 7.30 -11.46 1.68
N PHE A 450 8.51 -10.90 1.80
CA PHE A 450 8.73 -9.45 1.84
C PHE A 450 8.06 -8.76 0.63
N PHE A 451 8.28 -9.33 -0.55
CA PHE A 451 7.57 -9.06 -1.79
C PHE A 451 7.02 -10.41 -2.28
N GLN A 452 5.74 -10.49 -2.64
CA GLN A 452 5.05 -11.76 -2.88
C GLN A 452 4.02 -11.73 -4.00
#